data_AF-A0A0F2NUF8-F1
#
_entry.id   AF-A0A0F2NUF8-F1
#
_cell.length_a   1.000
_cell.length_b   1.000
_cell.length_c   1.000
_cell.angle_alpha   90.00
_cell.angle_beta   90.00
_cell.angle_gamma   90.00
#
_symmetry.space_group_name_H-M   'P 1'
#
loop_
_entity.id
_entity.type
_entity.pdbx_description
1 polymer ?
#
loop_
_entity_poly.entity_id
_entity_poly.type
_entity_poly.pdbx_seq_one_letter_code
_entity_poly.pdbx_strand_id
1 'polypeptide(L)'
;MSPQRQSFMIPAVLWERFSEQAKSLCLSIAPFLDHVISHELEHVSADLKGLRNNNTAKRVIGGELKRVGSKSVNIAIEPSTIERLNAVIEEHNIARNALISRILLFLRCPDVLCNILEIPEEVEVRYLHLQLEGMPTAPMSAMRAVYQDPFFYLRHYVQANWGEGLYRVELPAQLNFAACYLSDEDNPRTAQFKKKQKLNKEMMALIGNHNFGEKK
;
A
#
# COMPACT_ATOMS: atom_id res chain seq x y z
N MET A 1 -18.33 10.74 -20.79
CA MET A 1 -17.74 9.69 -21.66
C MET A 1 -18.06 8.35 -21.00
N SER A 2 -18.15 7.24 -21.72
CA SER A 2 -18.43 5.95 -21.08
C SER A 2 -17.18 5.40 -20.37
N PRO A 3 -17.33 4.72 -19.22
CA PRO A 3 -16.23 4.05 -18.54
C PRO A 3 -15.48 3.10 -19.48
N GLN A 4 -14.15 3.09 -19.39
CA GLN A 4 -13.29 2.17 -20.13
C GLN A 4 -12.91 0.98 -19.26
N ARG A 5 -12.86 -0.23 -19.84
CA ARG A 5 -12.39 -1.41 -19.15
C ARG A 5 -10.86 -1.44 -19.18
N GLN A 6 -10.25 -1.29 -18.01
CA GLN A 6 -8.81 -1.43 -17.83
C GLN A 6 -8.50 -2.78 -17.15
N SER A 7 -7.57 -3.53 -17.73
CA SER A 7 -7.04 -4.75 -17.12
C SER A 7 -5.90 -4.42 -16.16
N PHE A 8 -5.93 -5.06 -14.99
CA PHE A 8 -4.89 -5.04 -13.98
C PHE A 8 -4.51 -6.47 -13.58
N MET A 9 -3.22 -6.69 -13.32
CA MET A 9 -2.75 -7.96 -12.73
C MET A 9 -2.76 -7.82 -11.21
N ILE A 10 -3.53 -8.67 -10.52
CA ILE A 10 -3.71 -8.59 -9.06
C ILE A 10 -3.54 -9.98 -8.48
N PRO A 11 -2.96 -10.15 -7.28
CA PRO A 11 -2.93 -11.45 -6.62
C PRO A 11 -4.33 -12.06 -6.53
N ALA A 12 -4.48 -13.31 -6.96
CA ALA A 12 -5.80 -13.91 -7.13
C ALA A 12 -6.61 -13.93 -5.83
N VAL A 13 -5.97 -14.33 -4.73
CA VAL A 13 -6.54 -14.38 -3.38
C VAL A 13 -6.95 -12.98 -2.91
N LEU A 14 -6.12 -11.96 -3.13
CA LEU A 14 -6.44 -10.58 -2.74
C LEU A 14 -7.72 -10.11 -3.44
N TRP A 15 -7.83 -10.32 -4.75
CA TRP A 15 -9.01 -9.92 -5.50
C TRP A 15 -10.27 -10.69 -5.10
N GLU A 16 -10.17 -12.00 -4.87
CA GLU A 16 -11.30 -12.83 -4.45
C GLU A 16 -11.86 -12.39 -3.10
N ARG A 17 -10.99 -12.24 -2.10
CA ARG A 17 -11.40 -11.78 -0.75
C ARG A 17 -11.98 -10.37 -0.78
N PHE A 18 -11.39 -9.47 -1.56
CA PHE A 18 -11.96 -8.14 -1.77
C PHE A 18 -13.34 -8.21 -2.43
N SER A 19 -13.48 -8.99 -3.50
CA SER A 19 -14.74 -9.11 -4.23
C SER A 19 -15.85 -9.73 -3.39
N GLU A 20 -15.53 -10.73 -2.56
CA GLU A 20 -16.45 -11.34 -1.61
C GLU A 20 -16.96 -10.32 -0.59
N GLN A 21 -16.05 -9.56 0.04
CA GLN A 21 -16.42 -8.54 1.03
C GLN A 21 -17.20 -7.38 0.40
N ALA A 22 -16.80 -6.89 -0.77
CA ALA A 22 -17.53 -5.83 -1.45
C ALA A 22 -18.97 -6.25 -1.77
N LYS A 23 -19.17 -7.51 -2.20
CA LYS A 23 -20.51 -8.07 -2.43
C LYS A 23 -21.32 -8.20 -1.14
N SER A 24 -20.71 -8.64 -0.03
CA SER A 24 -21.42 -8.75 1.25
C SER A 24 -21.82 -7.39 1.82
N LEU A 25 -21.13 -6.32 1.41
CA LEU A 25 -21.45 -4.93 1.73
C LEU A 25 -22.39 -4.27 0.70
N CYS A 26 -22.91 -5.04 -0.26
CA CYS A 26 -23.77 -4.54 -1.35
C CYS A 26 -23.12 -3.43 -2.20
N LEU A 27 -21.78 -3.41 -2.31
CA LEU A 27 -21.05 -2.42 -3.08
C LEU A 27 -20.92 -2.83 -4.55
N SER A 28 -21.19 -1.87 -5.43
CA SER A 28 -20.84 -2.01 -6.84
C SER A 28 -19.35 -1.73 -7.01
N ILE A 29 -18.57 -2.79 -7.24
CA ILE A 29 -17.10 -2.76 -7.23
C ILE A 29 -16.52 -1.73 -8.20
N ALA A 30 -17.00 -1.68 -9.44
CA ALA A 30 -16.43 -0.81 -10.47
C ALA A 30 -16.52 0.69 -10.13
N PRO A 31 -17.72 1.26 -9.89
CA PRO A 31 -17.82 2.68 -9.54
C PRO A 31 -17.18 2.99 -8.17
N PHE A 32 -17.16 2.03 -7.24
CA PHE A 32 -16.45 2.21 -5.98
C PHE A 32 -14.93 2.32 -6.21
N LEU A 33 -14.32 1.39 -6.95
CA LEU A 33 -12.88 1.43 -7.21
C LEU A 33 -12.46 2.62 -8.08
N ASP A 34 -13.27 3.03 -9.07
CA ASP A 34 -12.99 4.24 -9.84
C ASP A 34 -12.92 5.47 -8.91
N HIS A 35 -13.89 5.62 -8.00
CA HIS A 35 -13.89 6.68 -7.01
C HIS A 35 -12.65 6.64 -6.11
N VAL A 36 -12.37 5.49 -5.49
CA VAL A 36 -11.21 5.33 -4.60
C VAL A 36 -9.90 5.62 -5.33
N ILE A 37 -9.70 5.05 -6.53
CA ILE A 37 -8.49 5.31 -7.32
C ILE A 37 -8.38 6.81 -7.60
N SER A 38 -9.45 7.45 -8.09
CA SER A 38 -9.43 8.87 -8.44
C SER A 38 -9.09 9.77 -7.26
N HIS A 39 -9.60 9.46 -6.07
CA HIS A 39 -9.30 10.20 -4.85
C HIS A 39 -7.85 9.98 -4.38
N GLU A 40 -7.41 8.72 -4.34
CA GLU A 40 -6.11 8.36 -3.80
C GLU A 40 -4.92 8.84 -4.63
N LEU A 41 -5.09 9.16 -5.92
CA LEU A 41 -3.98 9.64 -6.75
C LEU A 41 -3.30 10.90 -6.21
N GLU A 42 -4.05 11.78 -5.55
CA GLU A 42 -3.48 12.99 -4.93
C GLU A 42 -2.60 12.63 -3.74
N HIS A 43 -3.02 11.65 -2.94
CA HIS A 43 -2.25 11.13 -1.82
C HIS A 43 -0.99 10.37 -2.28
N VAL A 44 -1.08 9.61 -3.38
CA VAL A 44 0.10 8.95 -3.98
C VAL A 44 1.15 9.98 -4.37
N SER A 45 0.76 11.04 -5.07
CA SER A 45 1.69 12.11 -5.48
C SER A 45 2.27 12.86 -4.28
N ALA A 46 1.48 13.10 -3.23
CA ALA A 46 1.96 13.75 -2.02
C ALA A 46 2.99 12.87 -1.27
N ASP A 47 2.66 11.60 -1.03
CA ASP A 47 3.50 10.63 -0.30
C ASP A 47 4.84 10.37 -1.00
N LEU A 48 4.83 10.40 -2.34
CA LEU A 48 6.00 10.10 -3.17
C LEU A 48 6.65 11.36 -3.74
N LYS A 49 6.35 12.55 -3.22
CA LYS A 49 6.89 13.81 -3.72
C LYS A 49 8.42 13.80 -3.73
N GLY A 50 9.01 14.03 -4.90
CA GLY A 50 10.46 14.00 -5.11
C GLY A 50 11.08 12.60 -5.17
N LEU A 51 10.27 11.54 -5.02
CA LEU A 51 10.70 10.15 -5.13
C LEU A 51 10.30 9.58 -6.49
N ARG A 52 11.22 8.85 -7.12
CA ARG A 52 10.99 8.16 -8.38
C ARG A 52 11.75 6.84 -8.37
N ASN A 53 11.07 5.74 -8.69
CA ASN A 53 11.74 4.46 -8.85
C ASN A 53 12.68 4.50 -10.06
N ASN A 54 13.84 3.87 -9.93
CA ASN A 54 14.60 3.49 -11.12
C ASN A 54 13.98 2.27 -11.81
N ASN A 55 14.39 2.00 -13.04
CA ASN A 55 13.85 0.90 -13.84
C ASN A 55 14.11 -0.48 -13.21
N THR A 56 15.17 -0.62 -12.41
CA THR A 56 15.49 -1.86 -11.71
C THR A 56 14.50 -2.11 -10.58
N ALA A 57 14.23 -1.11 -9.74
CA ALA A 57 13.24 -1.16 -8.66
C ALA A 57 11.85 -1.50 -9.20
N LYS A 58 11.39 -0.78 -10.22
CA LYS A 58 10.11 -1.07 -10.89
C LYS A 58 10.01 -2.51 -11.41
N ARG A 59 11.11 -3.03 -12.00
CA ARG A 59 11.17 -4.42 -12.48
C ARG A 59 11.17 -5.44 -11.34
N VAL A 60 11.81 -5.16 -10.21
CA VAL A 60 11.78 -6.02 -9.02
C VAL A 60 10.35 -6.11 -8.50
N ILE A 61 9.70 -4.97 -8.25
CA ILE A 61 8.31 -4.89 -7.76
C ILE A 61 7.37 -5.66 -8.71
N GLY A 62 7.45 -5.39 -10.02
CA GLY A 62 6.65 -6.11 -11.01
C GLY A 62 6.96 -7.62 -11.11
N GLY A 63 8.16 -8.03 -10.72
CA GLY A 63 8.57 -9.43 -10.62
C GLY A 63 7.95 -10.14 -9.42
N GLU A 64 7.85 -9.48 -8.26
CA GLU A 64 7.22 -10.06 -7.07
C GLU A 64 5.74 -10.40 -7.30
N LEU A 65 5.02 -9.53 -8.01
CA LEU A 65 3.63 -9.78 -8.38
C LEU A 65 3.44 -11.07 -9.19
N LYS A 66 4.40 -11.41 -10.05
CA LYS A 66 4.37 -12.67 -10.81
C LYS A 66 4.62 -13.87 -9.91
N ARG A 67 5.49 -13.75 -8.90
CA ARG A 67 5.83 -14.84 -7.98
C ARG A 67 4.69 -15.22 -7.06
N VAL A 68 3.93 -14.22 -6.57
CA VAL A 68 2.78 -14.46 -5.69
C VAL A 68 1.59 -15.10 -6.43
N GLY A 69 1.61 -15.08 -7.77
CA GLY A 69 0.52 -15.57 -8.60
C GLY A 69 -0.56 -14.50 -8.76
N SER A 70 -0.77 -14.04 -9.98
CA SER A 70 -1.72 -12.97 -10.29
C SER A 70 -2.71 -13.40 -11.36
N LYS A 71 -3.89 -12.78 -11.36
CA LYS A 71 -4.89 -12.90 -12.41
C LYS A 71 -5.21 -11.54 -13.00
N SER A 72 -5.57 -11.54 -14.27
CA SER A 72 -6.07 -10.34 -14.96
C SER A 72 -7.49 -10.05 -14.50
N VAL A 73 -7.72 -8.86 -13.95
CA VAL A 73 -9.05 -8.37 -13.58
C VAL A 73 -9.38 -7.14 -14.41
N ASN A 74 -10.62 -7.07 -14.91
CA ASN A 74 -11.09 -5.93 -15.69
C ASN A 74 -11.94 -5.03 -14.79
N ILE A 75 -11.51 -3.80 -14.62
CA ILE A 75 -12.21 -2.78 -13.82
C ILE A 75 -12.66 -1.68 -14.78
N ALA A 76 -13.92 -1.28 -14.70
CA ALA A 76 -14.42 -0.14 -15.47
C ALA A 76 -14.02 1.15 -14.72
N ILE A 77 -13.29 2.03 -15.39
CA ILE A 77 -12.71 3.25 -14.84
C ILE A 77 -13.01 4.40 -15.81
N GLU A 78 -13.30 5.59 -15.29
CA GLU A 78 -13.52 6.77 -16.11
C GLU A 78 -12.23 7.19 -16.84
N PRO A 79 -12.30 7.67 -18.10
CA PRO A 79 -11.12 8.08 -18.86
C PRO A 79 -10.26 9.11 -18.12
N SER A 80 -10.87 10.06 -17.41
CA SER A 80 -10.17 11.07 -16.60
C SER A 80 -9.37 10.45 -15.46
N THR A 81 -9.92 9.43 -14.78
CA THR A 81 -9.21 8.68 -13.73
C THR A 81 -8.04 7.90 -14.33
N ILE A 82 -8.20 7.30 -15.53
CA ILE A 82 -7.12 6.59 -16.24
C ILE A 82 -5.98 7.54 -16.62
N GLU A 83 -6.30 8.73 -17.14
CA GLU A 83 -5.32 9.75 -17.51
C GLU A 83 -4.50 10.19 -16.28
N ARG A 84 -5.18 10.53 -15.17
CA ARG A 84 -4.52 10.89 -13.91
C ARG A 84 -3.66 9.73 -13.37
N LEU A 85 -4.18 8.50 -13.39
CA LEU A 85 -3.46 7.31 -12.95
C LEU A 85 -2.17 7.11 -13.75
N ASN A 86 -2.24 7.27 -15.08
CA ASN A 86 -1.07 7.16 -15.94
C ASN A 86 -0.05 8.26 -15.67
N ALA A 87 -0.49 9.49 -15.43
CA ALA A 87 0.39 10.61 -15.10
C ALA A 87 1.19 10.33 -13.82
N VAL A 88 0.53 9.91 -12.73
CA VAL A 88 1.19 9.56 -11.46
C VAL A 88 2.15 8.38 -11.61
N ILE A 89 1.75 7.34 -12.37
CA ILE A 89 2.60 6.19 -12.66
C ILE A 89 3.86 6.60 -13.43
N GLU A 90 3.72 7.51 -14.39
CA GLU A 90 4.82 8.01 -15.18
C GLU A 90 5.74 8.90 -14.35
N GLU A 91 5.19 9.83 -13.56
CA GLU A 91 5.91 10.79 -12.70
C GLU A 91 6.81 10.10 -11.66
N HIS A 92 6.31 9.05 -11.00
CA HIS A 92 7.04 8.35 -9.95
C HIS A 92 7.65 7.02 -10.42
N ASN A 93 7.48 6.68 -11.71
CA ASN A 93 7.88 5.42 -12.31
C ASN A 93 7.37 4.19 -11.52
N ILE A 94 6.10 4.21 -11.13
CA ILE A 94 5.49 3.14 -10.33
C ILE A 94 5.13 1.96 -11.25
N ALA A 95 5.09 0.74 -10.69
CA ALA A 95 4.46 -0.39 -11.36
C ALA A 95 2.93 -0.28 -11.18
N ARG A 96 2.17 -0.02 -12.25
CA ARG A 96 0.70 0.16 -12.23
C ARG A 96 -0.03 -0.87 -11.35
N ASN A 97 0.28 -2.15 -11.57
CA ASN A 97 -0.37 -3.25 -10.87
C ASN A 97 -0.02 -3.30 -9.37
N ALA A 98 1.17 -2.83 -9.00
CA ALA A 98 1.57 -2.72 -7.59
C ALA A 98 0.77 -1.64 -6.87
N LEU A 99 0.58 -0.49 -7.52
CA LEU A 99 -0.26 0.59 -6.98
C LEU A 99 -1.71 0.13 -6.75
N ILE A 100 -2.33 -0.52 -7.74
CA ILE A 100 -3.70 -1.04 -7.56
C ILE A 100 -3.74 -2.14 -6.49
N SER A 101 -2.74 -3.01 -6.44
CA SER A 101 -2.65 -4.03 -5.38
C SER A 101 -2.50 -3.39 -4.00
N ARG A 102 -1.77 -2.27 -3.88
CA ARG A 102 -1.60 -1.50 -2.64
C ARG A 102 -2.92 -0.89 -2.18
N ILE A 103 -3.67 -0.27 -3.09
CA ILE A 103 -5.00 0.26 -2.81
C ILE A 103 -5.92 -0.86 -2.30
N LEU A 104 -5.99 -1.99 -3.01
CA LEU A 104 -6.83 -3.12 -2.57
C LEU A 104 -6.39 -3.71 -1.23
N LEU A 105 -5.09 -3.77 -0.98
CA LEU A 105 -4.55 -4.27 0.27
C LEU A 105 -4.98 -3.40 1.46
N PHE A 106 -4.96 -2.07 1.32
CA PHE A 106 -5.43 -1.17 2.36
C PHE A 106 -6.95 -1.10 2.48
N LEU A 107 -7.71 -1.16 1.37
CA LEU A 107 -9.17 -1.31 1.43
C LEU A 107 -9.59 -2.56 2.22
N ARG A 108 -8.76 -3.60 2.17
CA ARG A 108 -8.96 -4.84 2.91
C ARG A 108 -8.44 -4.80 4.34
N CYS A 109 -7.45 -3.95 4.66
CA CYS A 109 -6.55 -4.00 5.83
C CYS A 109 -6.79 -5.25 6.69
N PRO A 110 -6.27 -6.44 6.31
CA PRO A 110 -6.44 -7.62 7.14
C PRO A 110 -5.75 -7.39 8.49
N ASP A 111 -6.25 -8.01 9.56
CA ASP A 111 -5.76 -7.80 10.94
C ASP A 111 -4.24 -7.96 11.05
N VAL A 112 -3.66 -8.90 10.31
CA VAL A 112 -2.19 -9.09 10.25
C VAL A 112 -1.49 -7.82 9.75
N LEU A 113 -2.00 -7.18 8.71
CA LEU A 113 -1.45 -5.92 8.19
C LEU A 113 -1.67 -4.76 9.16
N CYS A 114 -2.86 -4.67 9.75
CA CYS A 114 -3.13 -3.60 10.71
C CYS A 114 -2.22 -3.74 11.94
N ASN A 115 -1.98 -4.95 12.44
CA ASN A 115 -1.00 -5.24 13.49
C ASN A 115 0.43 -4.86 13.11
N ILE A 116 0.87 -5.19 11.89
CA ILE A 116 2.21 -4.83 11.39
C ILE A 116 2.40 -3.31 11.37
N LEU A 117 1.35 -2.56 11.01
CA LEU A 117 1.39 -1.11 10.90
C LEU A 117 0.98 -0.40 12.21
N GLU A 118 0.75 -1.16 13.28
CA GLU A 118 0.29 -0.67 14.58
C GLU A 118 -1.02 0.14 14.49
N ILE A 119 -1.89 -0.25 13.55
CA ILE A 119 -3.22 0.32 13.35
C ILE A 119 -4.19 -0.45 14.24
N PRO A 120 -4.91 0.22 15.16
CA PRO A 120 -5.88 -0.44 16.01
C PRO A 120 -7.08 -0.95 15.21
N GLU A 121 -7.66 -2.08 15.65
CA GLU A 121 -8.85 -2.68 15.03
C GLU A 121 -10.08 -1.78 15.15
N GLU A 122 -10.15 -0.99 16.23
CA GLU A 122 -11.23 -0.05 16.49
C GLU A 122 -10.67 1.34 16.82
N VAL A 123 -11.38 2.38 16.37
CA VAL A 123 -11.07 3.77 16.75
C VAL A 123 -11.72 4.05 18.10
N GLU A 124 -10.95 3.97 19.18
CA GLU A 124 -11.49 4.37 20.48
C GLU A 124 -11.70 5.89 20.54
N VAL A 125 -12.82 6.31 21.15
CA VAL A 125 -13.17 7.73 21.40
C VAL A 125 -12.03 8.48 22.09
N ARG A 126 -11.22 7.78 22.90
CA ARG A 126 -10.08 8.40 23.57
C ARG A 126 -9.10 8.95 22.55
N TYR A 127 -8.78 8.24 21.46
CA TYR A 127 -7.81 8.65 20.43
C TYR A 127 -8.21 9.89 19.59
N LEU A 128 -9.32 10.56 19.88
CA LEU A 128 -9.63 11.90 19.36
C LEU A 128 -8.51 12.93 19.65
N HIS A 129 -7.62 12.68 20.62
CA HIS A 129 -6.44 13.51 20.85
C HIS A 129 -5.36 13.43 19.74
N LEU A 130 -5.44 12.44 18.83
CA LEU A 130 -4.63 12.40 17.61
C LEU A 130 -5.16 13.32 16.49
N GLN A 131 -6.06 14.26 16.82
CA GLN A 131 -6.75 15.14 15.86
C GLN A 131 -7.57 14.39 14.81
N LEU A 132 -7.95 13.14 15.10
CA LEU A 132 -8.83 12.37 14.23
C LEU A 132 -10.21 13.03 14.18
N GLU A 133 -10.73 13.21 12.98
CA GLU A 133 -12.11 13.62 12.80
C GLU A 133 -13.05 12.50 13.29
N GLY A 134 -14.05 12.89 14.08
CA GLY A 134 -15.05 11.95 14.58
C GLY A 134 -15.94 11.43 13.45
N MET A 135 -16.25 10.14 13.47
CA MET A 135 -17.21 9.55 12.55
C MET A 135 -18.62 10.11 12.82
N PRO A 136 -19.38 10.54 11.80
CA PRO A 136 -20.77 10.93 11.98
C PRO A 136 -21.61 9.81 12.60
N THR A 137 -22.51 10.15 13.52
CA THR A 137 -23.39 9.17 14.17
C THR A 137 -24.55 8.72 13.27
N ALA A 138 -24.95 9.56 12.31
CA ALA A 138 -26.00 9.23 11.36
C ALA A 138 -25.49 8.20 10.32
N PRO A 139 -26.14 7.04 10.13
CA PRO A 139 -25.62 5.95 9.30
C PRO A 139 -25.27 6.37 7.86
N MET A 140 -26.15 7.13 7.21
CA MET A 140 -25.90 7.61 5.83
C MET A 140 -24.75 8.62 5.76
N SER A 141 -24.52 9.39 6.83
CA SER A 141 -23.39 10.31 6.90
C SER A 141 -22.08 9.55 7.18
N ALA A 142 -22.11 8.52 8.02
CA ALA A 142 -20.96 7.64 8.25
C ALA A 142 -20.55 6.91 6.97
N MET A 143 -21.52 6.33 6.25
CA MET A 143 -21.26 5.70 4.95
C MET A 143 -20.68 6.69 3.93
N ARG A 144 -21.15 7.95 3.94
CA ARG A 144 -20.62 9.00 3.08
C ARG A 144 -19.19 9.37 3.45
N ALA A 145 -18.88 9.51 4.74
CA ALA A 145 -17.54 9.82 5.21
C ALA A 145 -16.54 8.73 4.78
N VAL A 146 -16.89 7.46 4.98
CA VAL A 146 -16.08 6.31 4.53
C VAL A 146 -15.97 6.26 3.00
N TYR A 147 -17.04 6.60 2.28
CA TYR A 147 -17.00 6.64 0.82
C TYR A 147 -16.04 7.73 0.30
N GLN A 148 -16.06 8.92 0.93
CA GLN A 148 -15.27 10.08 0.51
C GLN A 148 -13.77 9.93 0.74
N ASP A 149 -13.37 9.37 1.88
CA ASP A 149 -11.96 9.06 2.18
C ASP A 149 -11.89 7.73 2.94
N PRO A 150 -11.87 6.58 2.22
CA PRO A 150 -11.87 5.26 2.86
C PRO A 150 -10.57 4.99 3.63
N PHE A 151 -9.51 5.76 3.38
CA PHE A 151 -8.20 5.57 3.98
C PHE A 151 -7.89 6.59 5.07
N PHE A 152 -8.83 7.49 5.41
CA PHE A 152 -8.63 8.55 6.39
C PHE A 152 -7.93 8.05 7.68
N TYR A 153 -8.52 7.08 8.36
CA TYR A 153 -7.97 6.56 9.62
C TYR A 153 -6.65 5.81 9.40
N LEU A 154 -6.55 4.98 8.36
CA LEU A 154 -5.32 4.26 8.04
C LEU A 154 -4.16 5.23 7.82
N ARG A 155 -4.40 6.31 7.05
CA ARG A 155 -3.41 7.34 6.73
C ARG A 155 -2.94 8.06 7.99
N HIS A 156 -3.85 8.40 8.90
CA HIS A 156 -3.50 9.06 10.16
C HIS A 156 -2.67 8.15 11.09
N TYR A 157 -3.06 6.89 11.27
CA TYR A 157 -2.29 5.97 12.11
C TYR A 157 -0.92 5.66 11.51
N VAL A 158 -0.83 5.43 10.20
CA VAL A 158 0.46 5.21 9.55
C VAL A 158 1.35 6.45 9.67
N GLN A 159 0.80 7.65 9.46
CA GLN A 159 1.56 8.89 9.63
C GLN A 159 2.01 9.11 11.09
N ALA A 160 1.18 8.78 12.08
CA ALA A 160 1.50 8.94 13.50
C ALA A 160 2.56 7.94 13.97
N ASN A 161 2.45 6.67 13.55
CA ASN A 161 3.32 5.60 14.02
C ASN A 161 4.65 5.54 13.24
N TRP A 162 4.62 5.83 11.94
CA TRP A 162 5.77 5.64 11.04
C TRP A 162 6.35 6.95 10.48
N GLY A 163 5.64 8.08 10.62
CA GLY A 163 6.07 9.35 10.04
C GLY A 163 6.00 9.38 8.51
N GLU A 164 5.38 8.39 7.88
CA GLU A 164 5.27 8.23 6.43
C GLU A 164 3.82 8.15 5.96
N GLY A 165 3.60 8.37 4.67
CA GLY A 165 2.30 8.16 4.03
C GLY A 165 2.07 6.71 3.60
N LEU A 166 0.81 6.35 3.33
CA LEU A 166 0.39 4.99 2.98
C LEU A 166 1.11 4.41 1.76
N TYR A 167 1.47 5.25 0.80
CA TYR A 167 2.15 4.81 -0.42
C TYR A 167 3.66 4.73 -0.29
N ARG A 168 4.20 5.28 0.80
CA ARG A 168 5.63 5.25 1.09
C ARG A 168 6.00 4.21 2.15
N VAL A 169 5.13 3.99 3.15
CA VAL A 169 5.41 3.09 4.27
C VAL A 169 5.91 1.72 3.82
N GLU A 170 7.02 1.28 4.41
CA GLU A 170 7.59 -0.01 4.11
C GLU A 170 6.65 -1.13 4.57
N LEU A 171 6.45 -2.13 3.71
CA LEU A 171 5.72 -3.34 4.06
C LEU A 171 6.70 -4.52 4.16
N PRO A 172 6.32 -5.60 4.87
CA PRO A 172 7.08 -6.83 4.86
C PRO A 172 7.36 -7.32 3.44
N ALA A 173 8.49 -7.99 3.25
CA ALA A 173 8.98 -8.40 1.93
C ALA A 173 7.97 -9.27 1.14
N GLN A 174 7.11 -10.02 1.84
CA GLN A 174 6.04 -10.83 1.27
C GLN A 174 5.00 -9.99 0.52
N LEU A 175 4.89 -8.70 0.86
CA LEU A 175 3.98 -7.72 0.27
C LEU A 175 4.67 -6.76 -0.71
N ASN A 176 5.94 -7.01 -1.08
CA ASN A 176 6.68 -6.17 -2.04
C ASN A 176 6.02 -6.09 -3.43
N PHE A 177 5.11 -7.02 -3.77
CA PHE A 177 4.28 -6.90 -4.98
C PHE A 177 3.37 -5.66 -4.97
N ALA A 178 3.12 -5.06 -3.80
CA ALA A 178 2.33 -3.85 -3.59
C ALA A 178 3.20 -2.64 -3.19
N ALA A 179 4.52 -2.72 -3.29
CA ALA A 179 5.37 -1.57 -3.03
C ALA A 179 5.21 -0.50 -4.14
N CYS A 180 5.03 0.76 -3.76
CA CYS A 180 4.98 1.88 -4.72
C CYS A 180 6.35 2.53 -4.92
N TYR A 181 7.24 2.41 -3.95
CA TYR A 181 8.63 2.87 -4.03
C TYR A 181 9.56 1.81 -3.43
N LEU A 182 10.77 1.70 -3.99
CA LEU A 182 11.84 0.89 -3.43
C LEU A 182 13.15 1.66 -3.57
N SER A 183 13.77 1.97 -2.43
CA SER A 183 15.06 2.65 -2.38
C SER A 183 16.15 1.80 -3.02
N ASP A 184 17.25 2.41 -3.45
CA ASP A 184 18.39 1.65 -3.94
C ASP A 184 19.05 0.81 -2.85
N GLU A 185 18.95 1.19 -1.59
CA GLU A 185 19.50 0.42 -0.47
C GLU A 185 18.70 -0.85 -0.16
N ASP A 186 17.42 -0.87 -0.52
CA ASP A 186 16.50 -1.99 -0.25
C ASP A 186 16.23 -2.82 -1.52
N ASN A 187 16.77 -2.39 -2.65
CA ASN A 187 16.69 -3.12 -3.90
C ASN A 187 17.76 -4.22 -3.99
N PRO A 188 17.39 -5.51 -3.95
CA PRO A 188 18.35 -6.62 -3.88
C PRO A 188 19.31 -6.72 -5.08
N ARG A 189 19.06 -5.95 -6.14
CA ARG A 189 19.84 -5.95 -7.37
C ARG A 189 20.85 -4.80 -7.45
N THR A 190 20.89 -3.89 -6.49
CA THR A 190 21.82 -2.75 -6.50
C THR A 190 23.11 -3.08 -5.74
N ALA A 191 24.14 -2.27 -5.98
CA ALA A 191 25.38 -2.33 -5.21
C ALA A 191 25.18 -1.85 -3.76
N GLN A 192 24.27 -0.91 -3.53
CA GLN A 192 23.98 -0.34 -2.21
C GLN A 192 23.33 -1.38 -1.28
N PHE A 193 22.35 -2.15 -1.77
CA PHE A 193 21.80 -3.26 -1.00
C PHE A 193 22.86 -4.30 -0.63
N LYS A 194 23.70 -4.69 -1.59
CA LYS A 194 24.81 -5.64 -1.32
C LYS A 194 25.78 -5.11 -0.27
N LYS A 195 26.04 -3.79 -0.28
CA LYS A 195 26.87 -3.11 0.72
C LYS A 195 26.21 -3.09 2.10
N LYS A 196 24.92 -2.72 2.17
CA LYS A 196 24.10 -2.75 3.41
C LYS A 196 24.03 -4.15 4.00
N GLN A 197 23.80 -5.17 3.17
CA GLN A 197 23.74 -6.56 3.62
C GLN A 197 25.10 -7.07 4.11
N LYS A 198 26.21 -6.70 3.45
CA LYS A 198 27.56 -7.01 3.92
C LYS A 198 27.85 -6.36 5.27
N LEU A 199 27.53 -5.07 5.43
CA LEU A 199 27.72 -4.33 6.68
C LEU A 199 26.88 -4.93 7.82
N ASN A 200 25.60 -5.25 7.57
CA ASN A 200 24.74 -5.89 8.56
C ASN A 200 25.26 -7.27 8.96
N LYS A 201 25.79 -8.05 8.01
CA LYS A 201 26.40 -9.36 8.29
C LYS A 201 27.67 -9.23 9.13
N GLU A 202 28.51 -8.24 8.84
CA GLU A 202 29.72 -7.92 9.63
C GLU A 202 29.35 -7.45 11.04
N MET A 203 28.35 -6.59 11.18
CA MET A 203 27.86 -6.09 12.47
C MET A 203 27.23 -7.21 13.32
N MET A 204 26.43 -8.09 12.72
CA MET A 204 25.87 -9.26 13.41
C MET A 204 26.94 -10.27 13.81
N ALA A 205 28.03 -10.41 13.05
CA ALA A 205 29.17 -11.24 13.44
C ALA A 205 29.93 -10.64 14.63
N LEU A 206 30.05 -9.31 14.72
CA LEU A 206 30.65 -8.63 15.86
C LEU A 206 29.81 -8.78 17.14
N ILE A 207 28.48 -8.70 17.02
CA ILE A 207 27.54 -8.87 18.14
C ILE A 207 27.46 -10.35 18.57
N GLY A 208 27.43 -11.28 17.60
CA GLY A 208 27.39 -12.73 17.86
C GLY A 208 28.64 -13.27 18.54
N ASN A 209 29.79 -12.62 18.37
CA ASN A 209 31.04 -12.94 19.06
C ASN A 209 31.10 -12.40 20.51
N HIS A 210 30.11 -11.62 20.95
CA HIS A 210 30.06 -11.05 22.31
C HIS A 210 29.11 -11.76 23.27
N ASN A 211 28.43 -12.84 22.87
CA ASN A 211 27.69 -13.68 23.80
C ASN A 211 28.63 -14.61 24.60
N PHE A 212 29.04 -14.09 25.76
CA PHE A 212 29.27 -14.79 27.02
C PHE A 212 30.03 -16.13 26.94
N GLY A 213 31.36 -16.00 27.02
CA GLY A 213 32.12 -16.90 27.89
C GLY A 213 31.66 -16.71 29.33
N GLU A 214 30.57 -17.38 29.71
CA GLU A 214 30.28 -17.64 31.12
C GLU A 214 31.43 -18.49 31.66
N LYS A 215 32.25 -17.81 32.47
CA LYS A 215 33.29 -18.43 33.26
C LYS A 215 32.64 -19.43 34.22
N LYS A 216 33.27 -20.61 34.25
CA LYS A 216 33.13 -21.72 35.19
C LYS A 216 32.80 -21.32 36.62
#